data_AF-A0A7V5NUL4-F1
#
_entry.id   AF-A0A7V5NUL4-F1
#
_cell.length_a   1.000
_cell.length_b   1.000
_cell.length_c   1.000
_cell.angle_alpha   90.00
_cell.angle_beta   90.00
_cell.angle_gamma   90.00
#
_symmetry.space_group_name_H-M   'P 1'
#
loop_
_entity.id
_entity.type
_entity.pdbx_description
1 polymer ?
#
loop_
_entity_poly.entity_id
_entity_poly.type
_entity_poly.pdbx_seq_one_letter_code
_entity_poly.pdbx_strand_id
1 'polypeptide(L)' 'MKSISIKTGSQFDMINITAQIQNLVYESGIADGIVHIFIPHTTAAVTINEGADPSVMKDIMKELDKIVP' A
#
# COMPACT_ATOMS: atom_id res chain seq x y z
N MET A 1 -0.08 -2.61 18.56
CA MET A 1 -0.12 -1.86 17.29
C MET A 1 1.30 -1.83 16.75
N LYS A 2 1.54 -2.34 15.53
CA LYS A 2 2.87 -2.30 14.89
C LYS A 2 2.86 -1.20 13.82
N SER A 3 4.01 -0.54 13.64
CA SER A 3 4.20 0.50 12.63
C SER A 3 5.28 0.07 11.65
N ILE A 4 5.09 0.40 10.37
CA ILE A 4 6.11 0.22 9.33
C ILE A 4 6.42 1.56 8.70
N SER A 5 7.69 1.79 8.39
CA SER A 5 8.14 2.97 7.67
C SER A 5 8.27 2.65 6.19
N ILE A 6 7.56 3.40 5.36
CA ILE A 6 7.61 3.28 3.90
C ILE A 6 8.39 4.46 3.35
N LYS A 7 9.40 4.18 2.52
CA LYS A 7 10.16 5.21 1.83
C LYS A 7 9.62 5.35 0.41
N THR A 8 9.20 6.56 0.04
CA THR A 8 8.78 6.88 -1.33
C THR A 8 9.97 7.28 -2.20
N GLY A 9 9.89 6.97 -3.49
CA GLY A 9 10.92 7.32 -4.49
C GLY A 9 10.59 8.55 -5.33
N SER A 10 9.31 8.92 -5.41
CA SER A 10 8.79 10.01 -6.25
C SER A 10 7.61 10.72 -5.58
N GLN A 11 7.17 11.85 -6.18
CA GLN A 11 6.00 12.60 -5.72
C GLN A 11 4.72 11.77 -5.77
N PHE A 12 4.52 11.02 -6.87
CA PHE A 12 3.49 10.00 -7.00
C PHE A 12 4.16 8.64 -7.06
N ASP A 13 3.81 7.77 -6.11
CA ASP A 13 4.42 6.45 -5.97
C ASP A 13 3.37 5.45 -5.47
N MET A 14 3.36 4.26 -6.06
CA MET A 14 2.54 3.15 -5.61
C MET A 14 3.48 2.03 -5.15
N ILE A 15 3.45 1.74 -3.86
CA ILE A 15 4.41 0.82 -3.23
C ILE A 15 3.65 -0.42 -2.76
N ASN A 16 4.11 -1.59 -3.21
CA ASN A 16 3.55 -2.86 -2.75
C ASN A 16 4.08 -3.20 -1.35
N ILE A 17 3.20 -3.16 -0.35
CA ILE A 17 3.51 -3.46 1.05
C ILE A 17 3.11 -4.88 1.48
N THR A 18 2.64 -5.73 0.56
CA THR A 18 2.05 -7.04 0.87
C THR A 18 2.98 -7.93 1.69
N ALA A 19 4.24 -8.05 1.27
CA ALA A 19 5.23 -8.87 1.98
C ALA A 19 5.52 -8.36 3.40
N GLN A 20 5.55 -7.03 3.59
CA GLN A 20 5.75 -6.43 4.91
C GLN A 20 4.56 -6.74 5.83
N ILE A 21 3.33 -6.61 5.32
CA ILE A 21 2.12 -6.94 6.08
C ILE A 21 2.05 -8.44 6.40
N GLN A 22 2.37 -9.32 5.45
CA GLN A 22 2.43 -10.77 5.67
C GLN A 22 3.40 -11.15 6.79
N ASN A 23 4.59 -10.55 6.81
CA ASN A 23 5.55 -10.78 7.88
C ASN A 23 5.01 -10.34 9.25
N LEU A 24 4.34 -9.18 9.32
CA LEU A 24 3.75 -8.71 10.58
C LEU A 24 2.63 -9.64 11.08
N VAL A 25 1.81 -10.17 10.17
CA VAL A 25 0.75 -11.14 10.48
C VAL A 25 1.37 -12.44 10.96
N TYR A 26 2.39 -12.97 10.27
CA TYR A 26 3.11 -14.17 10.69
C TYR A 26 3.70 -14.02 12.10
N GLU A 27 4.39 -12.90 12.36
CA GLU A 27 4.96 -12.58 13.68
C GLU A 27 3.90 -12.39 14.78
N SER A 28 2.64 -12.10 14.41
CA SER A 28 1.56 -11.94 15.39
C SER A 28 1.08 -13.27 15.96
N GLY A 29 1.33 -14.39 15.27
CA GLY A 29 0.84 -15.72 15.65
C GLY A 29 -0.68 -15.89 15.54
N ILE A 30 -1.41 -14.91 14.98
CA ILE A 30 -2.86 -14.96 14.77
C ILE A 30 -3.15 -15.81 13.53
N ALA A 31 -3.91 -16.89 13.70
CA ALA A 31 -4.32 -17.77 12.59
C ALA A 31 -5.54 -17.21 11.83
N ASP A 32 -6.51 -16.67 12.55
CA ASP A 32 -7.77 -16.15 12.01
C ASP A 32 -8.12 -14.81 12.66
N GLY A 33 -8.44 -13.81 11.84
CA GLY A 33 -8.77 -12.47 12.32
C GLY A 33 -8.84 -11.43 11.22
N ILE A 34 -8.78 -10.16 11.62
CA ILE A 34 -8.83 -9.00 10.72
C ILE A 34 -7.57 -8.16 10.91
N VAL A 35 -6.97 -7.73 9.80
CA VAL A 35 -5.86 -6.76 9.79
C VAL A 35 -6.41 -5.41 9.40
N HIS A 36 -6.29 -4.43 10.31
CA HIS A 36 -6.63 -3.04 10.03
C HIS A 36 -5.36 -2.26 9.67
N ILE A 37 -5.29 -1.76 8.44
CA ILE A 37 -4.19 -0.92 7.96
C ILE A 37 -4.64 0.53 8.01
N PHE A 38 -3.89 1.34 8.76
CA PHE A 38 -4.16 2.77 8.92
C PHE A 38 -2.96 3.59 8.46
N ILE A 39 -3.21 4.64 7.70
CA ILE A 39 -2.19 5.59 7.25
C ILE A 39 -2.38 6.90 8.01
N PRO A 40 -1.40 7.33 8.84
CA PRO A 40 -1.50 8.57 9.62
C PRO A 40 -1.15 9.83 8.80
N HIS A 41 -1.32 9.80 7.48
CA HIS A 41 -0.98 10.89 6.56
C HIS A 41 -2.19 11.24 5.70
N THR A 42 -2.42 12.53 5.47
CA THR A 42 -3.54 13.03 4.66
C THR A 42 -3.30 12.96 3.16
N THR A 43 -2.05 12.77 2.74
CA THR A 43 -1.60 12.76 1.34
C THR A 43 -1.22 11.36 0.85
N ALA A 44 -1.61 10.31 1.57
CA ALA A 44 -1.34 8.92 1.19
C ALA A 44 -2.55 8.03 1.52
N ALA A 45 -2.72 6.95 0.76
CA ALA A 45 -3.82 6.02 0.90
C ALA A 45 -3.34 4.56 0.76
N VAL A 46 -4.12 3.64 1.31
CA VAL A 46 -3.95 2.20 1.11
C VAL A 46 -5.06 1.73 0.18
N THR A 47 -4.70 0.90 -0.78
CA THR A 47 -5.65 0.30 -1.71
C THR A 47 -5.26 -1.16 -1.96
N ILE A 48 -6.24 -1.98 -2.34
CA ILE A 48 -6.04 -3.36 -2.77
C ILE A 48 -6.43 -3.41 -4.25
N ASN A 49 -5.50 -3.83 -5.10
CA ASN A 49 -5.70 -3.92 -6.54
C ASN A 49 -4.81 -5.04 -7.12
N GLU A 50 -4.71 -5.13 -8.45
CA GLU A 50 -3.85 -6.10 -9.12
C GLU A 50 -2.37 -5.93 -8.76
N GLY A 51 -1.72 -7.03 -8.38
CA GLY A 51 -0.31 -7.08 -8.01
C GLY A 51 0.58 -7.87 -8.96
N ALA A 52 0.05 -8.34 -10.10
CA ALA A 52 0.77 -9.18 -11.06
C ALA A 52 1.33 -8.37 -12.23
N ASP A 53 0.51 -7.56 -12.88
CA ASP A 53 0.95 -6.69 -13.98
C ASP A 53 1.35 -5.29 -13.45
N PRO A 54 2.64 -4.88 -13.56
CA PRO A 54 3.07 -3.54 -13.16
C PRO A 54 2.47 -2.41 -14.02
N SER A 55 1.86 -2.72 -15.18
CA SER A 55 1.19 -1.72 -16.03
C SER A 55 0.01 -1.07 -15.32
N VAL A 56 -0.76 -1.85 -14.54
CA VAL A 56 -1.97 -1.39 -13.84
C VAL A 56 -1.64 -0.27 -12.85
N MET A 57 -0.54 -0.41 -12.10
CA MET A 57 -0.09 0.63 -11.16
C MET A 57 0.26 1.93 -11.89
N LYS A 58 0.89 1.83 -13.07
CA LYS A 58 1.24 3.02 -13.88
C LYS A 58 0.00 3.71 -14.44
N ASP A 59 -0.97 2.94 -14.91
CA ASP A 59 -2.21 3.48 -15.47
C ASP A 59 -3.05 4.18 -14.41
N ILE A 60 -3.13 3.61 -13.20
CA ILE A 60 -3.81 4.25 -12.06
C ILE A 60 -3.13 5.58 -11.71
N MET A 61 -1.80 5.60 -11.57
CA MET A 61 -1.08 6.84 -11.28
C MET A 61 -1.32 7.90 -12.34
N LYS A 62 -1.29 7.51 -13.62
CA LYS A 62 -1.50 8.41 -14.76
C LYS A 62 -2.91 8.99 -14.79
N GLU A 63 -3.95 8.17 -14.57
CA GLU A 63 -5.33 8.68 -14.59
C GLU A 63 -5.64 9.53 -13.35
N LEU A 64 -5.06 9.22 -12.18
CA LEU A 64 -5.19 10.09 -10.99
C LEU A 64 -4.58 11.48 -11.23
N ASP A 65 -3.35 11.54 -11.76
CA ASP A 65 -2.66 12.79 -12.10
C ASP A 65 -3.43 13.63 -13.13
N LYS A 66 -4.12 12.96 -14.06
CA LYS A 66 -4.97 13.62 -15.06
C LYS A 66 -6.28 14.16 -14.50
N ILE A 67 -6.91 13.46 -13.56
CA ILE A 67 -8.20 13.86 -12.98
C ILE A 67 -8.01 14.94 -11.91
N VAL A 68 -6.90 14.89 -11.16
CA VAL A 68 -6.56 15.83 -10.09
C VAL A 68 -5.05 16.20 -10.17
N PRO A 69 -4.68 17.19 -11.01
CA PRO A 69 -3.29 17.65 -11.16
C PRO A 69 -2.77 18.48 -9.98
#